data_AF-X1QI80-F1
#
_entry.id   AF-X1QI80-F1
#
_cell.length_a   1.000
_cell.length_b   1.000
_cell.length_c   1.000
_cell.angle_alpha   90.00
_cell.angle_beta   90.00
_cell.angle_gamma   90.00
#
_symmetry.space_group_name_H-M   'P 1'
#
loop_
_entity.id
_entity.type
_entity.pdbx_description
1 polymer ?
#
loop_
_entity_poly.entity_id
_entity_poly.type
_entity_poly.pdbx_seq_one_letter_code
_entity_poly.pdbx_strand_id
1 'polypeptide(L)'
;MKGMLKRRGTGEPYTGPIMFPYIDSTARWMFNTACDKAGLGVRDNGTGRRILHLHSLRKFFRTKIGLDLDTTNALMGHSEYLDDAYLRLEESGEIAQVYKEAMPNVSVYAIEDQQLREQTSLMEQENVELKRRIESTEQRLSRLESMIAE
;
A
#
# COMPACT_ATOMS: atom_id res chain seq x y z
N MET A 1 19.65 16.85 14.71
CA MET A 1 19.24 17.06 13.29
C MET A 1 20.16 16.22 12.40
N LYS A 2 19.57 15.30 11.62
CA LYS A 2 20.26 14.39 10.68
C LYS A 2 21.02 15.22 9.63
N GLY A 3 22.28 14.88 9.33
CA GLY A 3 23.16 15.69 8.48
C GLY A 3 22.56 16.01 7.11
N MET A 4 22.70 17.28 6.68
CA MET A 4 22.30 17.73 5.35
C MET A 4 22.96 16.86 4.28
N LEU A 5 22.17 16.42 3.30
CA LEU A 5 22.68 15.72 2.13
C LEU A 5 23.69 16.63 1.42
N LYS A 6 24.84 16.06 1.06
CA LYS A 6 25.92 16.75 0.35
C LYS A 6 26.00 16.25 -1.09
N ARG A 7 26.36 17.13 -2.01
CA ARG A 7 26.64 16.77 -3.40
C ARG A 7 27.87 15.88 -3.46
N ARG A 8 27.78 14.72 -4.13
CA ARG A 8 28.87 13.73 -4.19
C ARG A 8 30.15 14.25 -4.87
N GLY A 9 30.02 15.22 -5.80
CA GLY A 9 31.16 15.81 -6.51
C GLY A 9 31.78 17.01 -5.80
N THR A 10 30.95 17.98 -5.37
CA THR A 10 31.45 19.25 -4.81
C THR A 10 31.51 19.26 -3.28
N GLY A 11 30.89 18.29 -2.60
CA GLY A 11 30.80 18.26 -1.13
C GLY A 11 29.89 19.34 -0.52
N GLU A 12 29.33 20.22 -1.35
CA GLU A 12 28.47 21.31 -0.93
C GLU A 12 27.12 20.79 -0.44
N PRO A 13 26.54 21.43 0.60
CA PRO A 13 25.19 21.13 1.04
C PRO A 13 24.16 21.44 -0.05
N TYR A 14 23.10 20.64 -0.14
CA TYR A 14 21.92 21.05 -0.90
C TYR A 14 21.22 22.20 -0.16
N THR A 15 21.28 23.41 -0.72
CA THR A 15 20.76 24.66 -0.12
C THR A 15 19.52 25.22 -0.81
N GLY A 16 18.98 24.53 -1.82
CA GLY A 16 17.83 25.00 -2.60
C GLY A 16 16.48 24.60 -1.98
N PRO A 17 15.36 25.26 -2.37
CA PRO A 17 13.99 24.94 -1.94
C PRO A 17 13.47 23.59 -2.49
N ILE A 18 14.32 22.83 -3.18
CA ILE A 18 13.96 21.62 -3.88
C ILE A 18 14.00 20.46 -2.89
N MET A 19 12.85 19.83 -2.62
CA MET A 19 12.74 18.67 -1.72
C MET A 19 13.67 17.54 -2.15
N PHE A 20 13.74 17.27 -3.46
CA PHE A 20 14.56 16.22 -4.06
C PHE A 20 15.50 16.80 -5.11
N PRO A 21 16.77 17.11 -4.76
CA PRO A 21 17.66 17.86 -5.62
C PRO A 21 18.39 16.94 -6.62
N TYR A 22 17.63 16.15 -7.38
CA TYR A 22 18.15 15.28 -8.43
C TYR A 22 17.37 15.46 -9.74
N ILE A 23 18.04 15.18 -10.85
CA ILE A 23 17.43 15.20 -12.19
C ILE A 23 16.77 13.86 -12.52
N ASP A 24 15.90 13.84 -13.53
CA ASP A 24 15.13 12.65 -13.95
C ASP A 24 16.02 11.43 -14.24
N SER A 25 17.19 11.63 -14.86
CA SER A 25 18.13 10.53 -15.14
C SER A 25 18.66 9.88 -13.87
N THR A 26 18.92 10.67 -12.82
CA THR A 26 19.33 10.17 -11.50
C THR A 26 18.21 9.39 -10.83
N ALA A 27 16.97 9.90 -10.87
CA ALA A 27 15.81 9.18 -10.33
C ALA A 27 15.60 7.83 -11.04
N ARG A 28 15.71 7.81 -12.37
CA ARG A 28 15.64 6.60 -13.19
C ARG A 28 16.75 5.63 -12.84
N TRP A 29 17.98 6.10 -12.66
CA TRP A 29 19.11 5.27 -12.27
C TRP A 29 18.92 4.66 -10.88
N MET A 30 18.46 5.46 -9.91
CA MET A 30 18.15 4.99 -8.55
C MET A 30 17.10 3.88 -8.57
N PHE A 31 15.99 4.10 -9.30
CA PHE A 31 14.92 3.10 -9.43
C PHE A 31 15.42 1.82 -10.10
N ASN A 32 16.12 1.92 -11.23
CA ASN A 32 16.65 0.75 -11.93
C ASN A 32 17.63 -0.05 -11.06
N THR A 33 18.49 0.65 -10.31
CA THR A 33 19.43 0.01 -9.38
C THR A 33 18.70 -0.72 -8.25
N ALA A 34 17.61 -0.15 -7.73
CA ALA A 34 16.77 -0.82 -6.74
C ALA A 34 16.12 -2.08 -7.31
N CYS A 35 15.57 -2.03 -8.54
CA CYS A 35 15.05 -3.20 -9.22
C CYS A 35 16.11 -4.29 -9.43
N ASP A 36 17.32 -3.92 -9.87
CA ASP A 36 18.41 -4.87 -10.06
C ASP A 36 18.79 -5.57 -8.75
N LYS A 37 18.93 -4.79 -7.66
CA LYS A 37 19.24 -5.33 -6.32
C LYS A 37 18.14 -6.22 -5.76
N ALA A 38 16.88 -5.96 -6.10
CA ALA A 38 15.74 -6.76 -5.70
C ALA A 38 15.52 -8.01 -6.58
N GLY A 39 16.36 -8.23 -7.61
CA GLY A 39 16.15 -9.32 -8.57
C GLY A 39 15.00 -9.08 -9.57
N LEU A 40 14.47 -7.85 -9.62
CA LEU A 40 13.36 -7.44 -10.49
C LEU A 40 13.83 -6.70 -11.75
N GLY A 41 15.15 -6.60 -11.97
CA GLY A 41 15.81 -5.88 -13.06
C GLY A 41 15.67 -6.48 -14.45
N VAL A 42 14.60 -7.23 -14.72
CA VAL A 42 14.43 -8.02 -15.94
C VAL A 42 14.22 -7.12 -17.16
N ARG A 43 14.76 -7.56 -18.30
CA ARG A 43 14.58 -6.93 -19.61
C ARG A 43 13.82 -7.86 -20.53
N ASP A 44 13.03 -7.25 -21.40
CA ASP A 44 12.38 -7.93 -22.51
C ASP A 44 13.43 -8.39 -23.53
N ASN A 45 13.39 -9.67 -23.91
CA ASN A 45 14.40 -10.29 -24.77
C ASN A 45 14.33 -9.81 -26.23
N GLY A 46 13.16 -9.35 -26.70
CA GLY A 46 13.00 -8.87 -28.08
C GLY A 46 13.44 -7.41 -28.25
N THR A 47 13.14 -6.56 -27.28
CA THR A 47 13.37 -5.11 -27.36
C THR A 47 14.53 -4.60 -26.52
N GLY A 48 15.05 -5.41 -25.59
CA GLY A 48 16.09 -5.02 -24.64
C GLY A 48 15.64 -4.00 -23.59
N ARG A 49 14.36 -3.62 -23.57
CA ARG A 49 13.78 -2.63 -22.65
C ARG A 49 13.54 -3.26 -21.28
N ARG A 50 13.68 -2.48 -20.21
CA ARG A 50 13.34 -2.94 -18.87
C ARG A 50 11.83 -3.14 -18.74
N ILE A 51 11.44 -4.27 -18.17
CA ILE A 51 10.03 -4.55 -17.88
C ILE A 51 9.51 -3.56 -16.83
N LEU A 52 10.26 -3.38 -15.75
CA LEU A 52 9.98 -2.37 -14.73
C LEU A 52 10.78 -1.09 -14.98
N HIS A 53 10.08 0.03 -15.01
CA HIS A 53 10.63 1.38 -15.13
C HIS A 53 9.75 2.35 -14.35
N LEU A 54 10.16 3.61 -14.18
CA LEU A 54 9.40 4.59 -13.38
C LEU A 54 7.93 4.73 -13.81
N HIS A 55 7.64 4.66 -15.11
CA HIS A 55 6.27 4.71 -15.61
C HIS A 55 5.44 3.46 -15.25
N SER A 56 6.07 2.32 -14.97
CA SER A 56 5.39 1.14 -14.41
C SER A 56 4.75 1.43 -13.05
N LEU A 57 5.37 2.28 -12.21
CA LEU A 57 4.79 2.70 -10.93
C LEU A 57 3.51 3.51 -11.13
N ARG A 58 3.52 4.41 -12.12
CA ARG A 58 2.35 5.21 -12.49
C ARG A 58 1.20 4.32 -13.01
N LYS A 59 1.52 3.31 -13.82
CA LYS A 59 0.54 2.29 -14.25
C LYS A 59 0.01 1.47 -13.07
N PHE A 60 0.90 1.03 -12.18
CA PHE A 60 0.53 0.30 -10.97
C PHE A 60 -0.45 1.11 -10.12
N PHE A 61 -0.14 2.38 -9.83
CA PHE A 61 -1.02 3.28 -9.11
C PHE A 61 -2.41 3.34 -9.76
N ARG A 62 -2.48 3.65 -11.06
CA ARG A 62 -3.74 3.73 -11.81
C ARG A 62 -4.56 2.45 -11.72
N THR A 63 -3.91 1.29 -11.80
CA THR A 63 -4.59 -0.01 -11.81
C THR A 63 -4.97 -0.49 -10.42
N LYS A 64 -4.24 -0.09 -9.37
CA LYS A 64 -4.38 -0.69 -8.03
C LYS A 64 -5.01 0.22 -6.99
N ILE A 65 -5.00 1.54 -7.16
CA ILE A 65 -5.53 2.45 -6.14
C ILE A 65 -7.02 2.19 -5.84
N GLY A 66 -7.82 1.75 -6.82
CA GLY A 66 -9.22 1.39 -6.61
C GLY A 66 -10.18 2.58 -6.49
N LEU A 67 -9.74 3.76 -6.92
CA LEU A 67 -10.57 4.95 -7.06
C LEU A 67 -11.26 4.96 -8.43
N ASP A 68 -12.25 5.83 -8.59
CA ASP A 68 -12.83 6.10 -9.90
C ASP A 68 -11.77 6.68 -10.87
N LEU A 69 -12.05 6.57 -12.18
CA LEU A 69 -11.09 6.90 -13.21
C LEU A 69 -10.69 8.37 -13.19
N ASP A 70 -11.64 9.25 -12.90
CA ASP A 70 -11.43 10.69 -13.00
C ASP A 70 -10.61 11.17 -11.80
N THR A 71 -10.88 10.67 -10.59
CA THR A 71 -10.08 10.95 -9.39
C THR A 71 -8.68 10.38 -9.53
N THR A 72 -8.56 9.19 -10.10
CA THR A 72 -7.27 8.58 -10.39
C THR A 72 -6.48 9.43 -11.39
N ASN A 73 -7.11 9.92 -12.45
CA ASN A 73 -6.48 10.77 -13.46
C ASN A 73 -6.08 12.14 -12.89
N ALA A 74 -6.92 12.74 -12.05
CA ALA A 74 -6.65 13.99 -11.36
C ALA A 74 -5.41 13.86 -10.44
N LEU A 75 -5.37 12.82 -9.60
CA LEU A 75 -4.21 12.53 -8.74
C LEU A 75 -2.92 12.26 -9.54
N MET A 76 -3.05 11.77 -10.77
CA MET A 76 -1.94 11.57 -11.68
C MET A 76 -1.54 12.86 -12.42
N GLY A 77 -2.39 13.88 -12.47
CA GLY A 77 -2.20 15.08 -13.29
C GLY A 77 -2.39 14.82 -14.78
N HIS A 78 -3.30 13.93 -15.17
CA HIS A 78 -3.69 13.75 -16.58
C HIS A 78 -4.68 14.86 -16.97
N SER A 79 -4.20 15.86 -17.71
CA SER A 79 -4.98 17.04 -18.12
C SER A 79 -6.07 16.78 -19.17
N GLU A 80 -5.99 15.68 -19.91
CA GLU A 80 -6.97 15.30 -20.93
C GLU A 80 -8.37 15.00 -20.35
N TYR A 81 -8.47 14.78 -19.04
CA TYR A 81 -9.70 14.43 -18.32
C TYR A 81 -10.00 15.36 -17.13
N LEU A 82 -9.27 16.48 -17.01
CA LEU A 82 -9.49 17.48 -15.96
C LEU A 82 -10.71 18.34 -16.35
N ASP A 83 -11.92 17.83 -16.07
CA ASP A 83 -13.13 18.63 -16.12
C ASP A 83 -13.18 19.63 -14.95
N ASP A 84 -13.83 20.78 -15.16
CA ASP A 84 -14.05 21.85 -14.16
C ASP A 84 -14.63 21.35 -12.81
N ALA A 85 -15.25 20.17 -12.79
CA ALA A 85 -15.75 19.54 -11.58
C ALA A 85 -14.62 19.11 -10.62
N TYR A 86 -13.46 18.69 -11.14
CA TYR A 86 -12.35 18.20 -10.33
C TYR A 86 -11.62 19.30 -9.55
N LEU A 87 -11.48 20.49 -10.15
CA LEU A 87 -10.95 21.67 -9.45
C LEU A 87 -11.74 21.98 -8.18
N ARG A 88 -13.07 21.83 -8.20
CA ARG A 88 -13.94 22.07 -7.03
C ARG A 88 -13.79 21.00 -5.95
N LEU A 89 -13.63 19.74 -6.36
CA LEU A 89 -13.38 18.61 -5.45
C LEU A 89 -12.03 18.77 -4.73
N GLU A 90 -11.01 19.30 -5.41
CA GLU A 90 -9.70 19.59 -4.82
C GLU A 90 -9.80 20.70 -3.75
N GLU A 91 -10.56 21.77 -4.03
CA GLU A 91 -10.84 22.87 -3.08
C GLU A 91 -11.61 22.39 -1.84
N SER A 92 -12.48 21.39 -1.97
CA SER A 92 -13.29 20.84 -0.88
C SER A 92 -12.52 19.90 0.07
N GLY A 93 -11.36 19.37 -0.35
CA GLY A 93 -10.59 18.38 0.40
C GLY A 93 -11.09 16.93 0.29
N GLU A 94 -12.18 16.69 -0.44
CA GLU A 94 -12.76 15.35 -0.65
C GLU A 94 -11.76 14.39 -1.32
N ILE A 95 -10.97 14.86 -2.29
CA ILE A 95 -9.92 14.07 -2.97
C ILE A 95 -8.89 13.51 -1.97
N ALA A 96 -8.51 14.31 -0.97
CA ALA A 96 -7.54 13.88 0.02
C ALA A 96 -8.11 12.79 0.94
N GLN A 97 -9.41 12.84 1.24
CA GLN A 97 -10.08 11.86 2.06
C GLN A 97 -10.23 10.52 1.32
N VAL A 98 -10.75 10.55 0.09
CA VAL A 98 -10.89 9.31 -0.72
C VAL A 98 -9.53 8.68 -1.02
N TYR A 99 -8.49 9.50 -1.26
CA TYR A 99 -7.13 8.98 -1.40
C TYR A 99 -6.67 8.26 -0.14
N LYS A 100 -6.89 8.82 1.06
CA LYS A 100 -6.48 8.18 2.32
C LYS A 100 -7.17 6.84 2.55
N GLU A 101 -8.45 6.74 2.22
CA GLU A 101 -9.22 5.50 2.34
C GLU A 101 -8.72 4.43 1.37
N ALA A 102 -8.32 4.83 0.15
CA ALA A 102 -7.80 3.94 -0.88
C ALA A 102 -6.29 3.65 -0.78
N MET A 103 -5.54 4.47 -0.04
CA MET A 103 -4.09 4.38 0.14
C MET A 103 -3.58 2.97 0.53
N PRO A 104 -4.29 2.18 1.37
CA PRO A 104 -3.90 0.81 1.66
C PRO A 104 -3.60 -0.04 0.41
N ASN A 105 -4.34 0.15 -0.68
CA ASN A 105 -4.20 -0.65 -1.91
C ASN A 105 -2.85 -0.49 -2.63
N VAL A 106 -2.15 0.62 -2.37
CA VAL A 106 -0.84 0.94 -2.96
C VAL A 106 0.26 1.07 -1.91
N SER A 107 -0.05 0.72 -0.65
CA SER A 107 0.89 0.77 0.47
C SER A 107 1.53 -0.59 0.69
N VAL A 108 2.85 -0.61 0.87
CA VAL A 108 3.59 -1.84 1.23
C VAL A 108 3.32 -2.29 2.67
N TYR A 109 2.78 -1.41 3.52
CA TYR A 109 2.50 -1.71 4.93
C TYR A 109 1.08 -2.23 5.18
N ALA A 110 0.16 -2.03 4.23
CA ALA A 110 -1.23 -2.39 4.42
C ALA A 110 -1.55 -3.85 4.10
N ILE A 111 -0.69 -4.53 3.32
CA ILE A 111 -0.85 -5.96 2.99
C ILE A 111 -0.74 -6.80 4.27
N GLU A 112 0.17 -6.45 5.18
CA GLU A 112 0.27 -7.09 6.50
C GLU A 112 -1.03 -6.87 7.30
N ASP A 113 -1.57 -5.66 7.32
CA ASP A 113 -2.80 -5.35 8.06
C ASP A 113 -4.02 -6.11 7.55
N GLN A 114 -4.18 -6.30 6.23
CA GLN A 114 -5.31 -7.07 5.69
C GLN A 114 -5.23 -8.56 6.05
N GLN A 115 -4.07 -9.19 5.86
CA GLN A 115 -3.89 -10.60 6.22
C GLN A 115 -4.03 -10.82 7.72
N LEU A 116 -3.49 -9.91 8.54
CA LEU A 116 -3.69 -9.94 9.98
C LEU A 116 -5.18 -9.81 10.34
N ARG A 117 -5.92 -8.88 9.73
CA ARG A 117 -7.36 -8.70 9.99
C ARG A 117 -8.17 -9.95 9.64
N GLU A 118 -7.89 -10.57 8.50
CA GLU A 118 -8.55 -11.82 8.08
C GLU A 118 -8.23 -12.95 9.07
N GLN A 119 -6.97 -13.12 9.46
CA GLN A 119 -6.58 -14.10 10.48
C GLN A 119 -7.24 -13.83 11.83
N THR A 120 -7.30 -12.57 12.26
CA THR A 120 -7.91 -12.18 13.54
C THR A 120 -9.40 -12.49 13.54
N SER A 121 -10.10 -12.19 12.43
CA SER A 121 -11.53 -12.51 12.29
C SER A 121 -11.80 -14.01 12.35
N LEU A 122 -10.96 -14.83 11.70
CA LEU A 122 -11.05 -16.28 11.76
C LEU A 122 -10.79 -16.81 13.19
N MET A 123 -9.77 -16.29 13.88
CA MET A 123 -9.46 -16.67 15.26
C MET A 123 -10.56 -16.26 16.24
N GLU A 124 -11.25 -15.14 16.00
CA GLU A 124 -12.40 -14.70 16.79
C GLU A 124 -13.59 -15.65 16.60
N GLN A 125 -13.88 -16.05 15.37
CA GLN A 125 -14.94 -17.03 15.06
C GLN A 125 -14.65 -18.39 15.73
N GLU A 126 -13.41 -18.88 15.61
CA GLU A 126 -12.99 -20.14 16.23
C GLU A 126 -13.09 -20.07 17.75
N ASN A 127 -12.69 -18.95 18.37
CA ASN A 127 -12.84 -18.77 19.82
C ASN A 127 -14.29 -18.82 20.28
N VAL A 128 -15.22 -18.21 19.53
CA VAL A 128 -16.65 -18.26 19.85
C VAL A 128 -17.16 -19.70 19.76
N GLU A 129 -16.76 -20.45 18.73
CA GLU A 129 -17.17 -21.84 18.57
C GLU A 129 -16.58 -22.77 19.64
N LEU A 130 -15.29 -22.60 19.97
CA LEU A 130 -14.64 -23.36 21.04
C LEU A 130 -15.29 -23.09 22.39
N LYS A 131 -15.62 -21.84 22.71
CA LYS A 131 -16.34 -21.50 23.95
C LYS A 131 -17.70 -22.18 24.02
N ARG A 132 -18.47 -22.20 22.92
CA ARG A 132 -19.75 -22.93 22.85
C ARG A 132 -19.58 -24.44 23.05
N ARG A 133 -18.53 -25.03 22.48
CA ARG A 133 -18.23 -26.46 22.66
C ARG A 133 -17.88 -26.79 24.11
N ILE A 134 -17.04 -25.97 24.75
CA ILE A 134 -16.67 -26.13 26.16
C ILE A 134 -17.91 -26.10 27.04
N GLU A 135 -18.77 -25.10 26.87
CA GLU A 135 -20.01 -24.96 27.64
C GLU A 135 -20.93 -26.19 27.46
N SER A 136 -21.07 -26.70 26.23
CA SER A 136 -21.85 -27.92 25.97
C SER A 136 -21.26 -29.16 26.64
N THR A 137 -19.93 -29.30 26.64
CA THR A 137 -19.25 -30.42 27.30
C THR A 137 -19.35 -30.34 28.82
N GLU A 138 -19.24 -29.15 29.41
CA GLU A 138 -19.40 -28.93 30.85
C GLU A 138 -20.82 -29.30 31.31
N GLN A 139 -21.85 -28.90 30.54
CA GLN A 139 -23.23 -29.29 30.81
C GLN A 139 -23.44 -30.82 30.77
N ARG A 140 -22.78 -31.51 29.82
CA ARG A 140 -22.85 -32.98 29.72
C ARG A 140 -22.13 -33.66 30.88
N LEU A 141 -20.95 -33.17 31.28
CA LEU A 141 -20.20 -33.70 32.42
C LEU A 141 -21.00 -33.52 33.71
N SER A 142 -21.56 -32.33 33.95
CA SER A 142 -22.40 -32.08 35.12
C SER A 142 -23.62 -33.00 35.19
N ARG A 143 -24.28 -33.27 34.05
CA ARG A 143 -25.36 -34.27 34.00
C ARG A 143 -24.89 -35.68 34.36
N LEU A 144 -23.73 -36.11 33.83
CA LEU A 144 -23.19 -37.43 34.14
C LEU A 144 -22.78 -37.54 35.61
N GLU A 145 -22.17 -36.51 36.18
CA GLU A 145 -21.83 -36.45 37.60
C GLU A 145 -23.09 -36.56 38.48
N SER A 146 -24.19 -35.88 38.12
CA SER A 146 -25.46 -36.02 38.83
C SER A 146 -26.07 -37.42 38.74
N MET A 147 -25.84 -38.15 37.64
CA MET A 147 -26.35 -39.52 37.47
C MET A 147 -25.52 -40.58 38.22
N ILE A 148 -24.26 -40.28 38.55
CA ILE A 148 -23.38 -41.16 39.31
C ILE A 148 -23.54 -40.94 40.83
N ALA A 149 -24.08 -39.79 41.23
CA ALA A 149 -24.31 -39.43 42.63
C ALA A 149 -25.64 -39.94 43.22
N GLU A 150 -26.53 -40.52 42.40
CA GLU A 150 -27.73 -41.29 42.80
C GLU A 150 -27.45 -42.79 42.88
#